data_AF-A0A520BGD8-F1
#
_entry.id   AF-A0A520BGD8-F1
#
_cell.length_a   1.000
_cell.length_b   1.000
_cell.length_c   1.000
_cell.angle_alpha   90.00
_cell.angle_beta   90.00
_cell.angle_gamma   90.00
#
_symmetry.space_group_name_H-M   'P 1'
#
loop_
_entity.id
_entity.type
_entity.pdbx_description
1 polymer ?
#
loop_
_entity_poly.entity_id
_entity_poly.type
_entity_poly.pdbx_seq_one_letter_code
_entity_poly.pdbx_strand_id
1 'polypeptide(L)'
;MKAYKPFKYSELKSIAILLFIIVLIQACSSTKYIPDYQAIVKKVTIDSVDAKFEEQAYNYVQKDIRPSSSFSINVPLYNLFNTKDGRYKTTDIKPFGTPPAILDSTLVEISRNQIQKFLNGKGYFQAKVTADIKVKDKKAEVKFKAQPGPASYINKLSDSIATAYIKTVYHTQKPSFTHLHEGMQYDSDSLSYEREQINRVMKENGYFYFLRPYVNFDVIETADVKKVDLRLNITNPPTGDHQQYYIGNTHMLIAPGPDGFPDSTRKLLSKDTLNGIIYTDLSKRYRRNPIVRYDFLKQGELYDIRNENLTYDRLYELNVFKNVRVEYFRRDSTSKKINPIILLTPQKVMSNRVEGEVPFNGGTVGFT
;
A
#
# COMPACT_ATOMS: atom_id res chain seq x y z
N MET A 1 36.18 23.56 64.02
CA MET A 1 34.90 22.85 64.25
C MET A 1 33.96 23.10 63.08
N LYS A 2 33.70 22.09 62.25
CA LYS A 2 32.42 21.78 61.59
C LYS A 2 32.59 20.42 60.90
N ALA A 3 31.96 19.40 61.49
CA ALA A 3 31.94 18.05 60.99
C ALA A 3 30.85 17.90 59.92
N TYR A 4 31.16 17.30 58.79
CA TYR A 4 30.16 16.75 57.87
C TYR A 4 30.36 15.24 57.77
N LYS A 5 29.37 14.49 58.25
CA LYS A 5 29.26 13.03 58.02
C LYS A 5 28.80 12.82 56.57
N PRO A 6 29.42 11.92 55.79
CA PRO A 6 28.85 11.53 54.50
C PRO A 6 27.59 10.69 54.75
N PHE A 7 26.45 11.22 54.28
CA PHE A 7 25.15 10.58 54.33
C PHE A 7 25.16 9.32 53.43
N LYS A 8 25.23 8.13 54.04
CA LYS A 8 24.90 6.84 53.40
C LYS A 8 23.39 6.78 53.13
N TYR A 9 22.91 7.36 52.03
CA TYR A 9 21.50 7.34 51.64
C TYR A 9 21.22 7.01 50.16
N SER A 10 22.23 6.67 49.34
CA SER A 10 22.00 6.40 47.91
C SER A 10 21.62 4.95 47.59
N GLU A 11 22.11 3.95 48.34
CA GLU A 11 21.84 2.54 48.00
C GLU A 11 20.40 2.10 48.29
N LEU A 12 19.81 2.60 49.39
CA LEU A 12 18.42 2.30 49.77
C LEU A 12 17.38 2.92 48.81
N LYS A 13 17.68 4.09 48.21
CA LYS A 13 16.79 4.72 47.23
C LYS A 13 16.77 3.97 45.90
N SER A 14 17.92 3.48 45.41
CA SER A 14 17.96 2.67 44.18
C SER A 14 17.22 1.35 44.33
N ILE A 15 17.37 0.66 45.47
CA ILE A 15 16.66 -0.60 45.74
C ILE A 15 15.16 -0.36 45.89
N ALA A 16 14.75 0.73 46.55
CA ALA A 16 13.34 1.09 46.68
C ALA A 16 12.69 1.48 45.33
N ILE A 17 13.41 2.20 44.46
CA ILE A 17 12.95 2.53 43.11
C ILE A 17 12.85 1.26 42.25
N LEU A 18 13.82 0.35 42.35
CA LEU A 18 13.79 -0.95 41.66
C LEU A 18 12.61 -1.82 42.15
N LEU A 19 12.38 -1.90 43.46
CA LEU A 19 11.24 -2.60 44.04
C LEU A 19 9.90 -1.96 43.66
N PHE A 20 9.83 -0.64 43.59
CA PHE A 20 8.65 0.09 43.14
C PHE A 20 8.36 -0.19 41.66
N ILE A 21 9.39 -0.24 40.81
CA ILE A 21 9.29 -0.65 39.40
C ILE A 21 8.83 -2.12 39.31
N ILE A 22 9.36 -3.04 40.12
CA ILE A 22 8.95 -4.46 40.15
C ILE A 22 7.48 -4.61 40.57
N VAL A 23 7.02 -3.85 41.56
CA VAL A 23 5.61 -3.84 42.00
C VAL A 23 4.70 -3.26 40.93
N LEU A 24 5.12 -2.20 40.21
CA LEU A 24 4.39 -1.65 39.07
C LEU A 24 4.30 -2.63 37.89
N ILE A 25 5.33 -3.46 37.68
CA ILE A 25 5.33 -4.51 36.64
C ILE A 25 4.34 -5.64 36.99
N GLN A 26 4.25 -6.04 38.27
CA GLN A 26 3.30 -7.07 38.74
C GLN A 26 1.83 -6.61 38.65
N ALA A 27 1.56 -5.31 38.82
CA ALA A 27 0.22 -4.72 38.69
C ALA A 27 -0.29 -4.62 37.23
N CYS A 28 0.58 -4.82 36.23
CA CYS A 28 0.25 -4.74 34.81
C CYS A 28 -0.27 -6.06 34.21
N SER A 29 -0.99 -6.88 34.99
CA SER A 29 -1.72 -8.00 34.41
C SER A 29 -2.83 -7.46 33.50
N SER A 30 -2.59 -7.48 32.18
CA SER A 30 -3.50 -6.92 31.16
C SER A 30 -4.91 -7.53 31.22
N THR A 31 -5.05 -8.73 31.80
CA THR A 31 -6.33 -9.45 31.91
C THR A 31 -7.25 -8.92 33.02
N LYS A 32 -6.77 -8.00 33.88
CA LYS A 32 -7.54 -7.44 34.99
C LYS A 32 -8.75 -6.62 34.51
N TYR A 33 -8.61 -5.89 33.42
CA TYR A 33 -9.58 -4.88 32.97
C TYR A 33 -10.64 -5.42 32.00
N ILE A 34 -10.56 -6.71 31.64
CA ILE A 34 -11.50 -7.37 30.73
C ILE A 34 -12.52 -8.25 31.49
N PRO A 35 -13.77 -8.35 31.00
CA PRO A 35 -14.77 -9.28 31.51
C PRO A 35 -14.30 -10.74 31.52
N ASP A 36 -14.95 -11.58 32.34
CA ASP A 36 -14.57 -13.00 32.51
C ASP A 36 -14.80 -13.86 31.26
N TYR A 37 -15.74 -13.47 30.39
CA TYR A 37 -16.03 -14.16 29.13
C TYR A 37 -15.05 -13.77 28.00
N GLN A 38 -14.13 -12.83 28.23
CA GLN A 38 -13.14 -12.40 27.24
C GLN A 38 -11.76 -13.00 27.52
N ALA A 39 -10.94 -13.08 26.48
CA ALA A 39 -9.54 -13.45 26.58
C ALA A 39 -8.67 -12.52 25.73
N ILE A 40 -7.45 -12.26 26.19
CA ILE A 40 -6.44 -11.52 25.44
C ILE A 40 -5.57 -12.51 24.66
N VAL A 41 -5.43 -12.31 23.36
CA VAL A 41 -4.51 -13.08 22.53
C VAL A 41 -3.08 -12.75 22.95
N LYS A 42 -2.36 -13.75 23.48
CA LYS A 42 -0.97 -13.62 23.90
C LYS A 42 0.01 -14.21 22.91
N LYS A 43 -0.44 -15.18 22.11
CA LYS A 43 0.41 -15.88 21.16
C LYS A 43 -0.41 -16.27 19.93
N VAL A 44 0.16 -16.00 18.76
CA VAL A 44 -0.32 -16.51 17.48
C VAL A 44 0.84 -17.26 16.84
N THR A 45 0.59 -18.49 16.39
CA THR A 45 1.59 -19.30 15.68
C THR A 45 0.98 -19.88 14.41
N ILE A 46 1.76 -19.93 13.34
CA ILE A 46 1.41 -20.63 12.11
C ILE A 46 2.39 -21.80 11.98
N ASP A 47 1.86 -23.02 11.99
CA ASP A 47 2.64 -24.25 11.91
C ASP A 47 2.52 -24.86 10.50
N SER A 48 3.54 -25.62 10.09
CA SER A 48 3.53 -26.44 8.87
C SER A 48 3.38 -25.64 7.58
N VAL A 49 3.96 -24.44 7.55
CA VAL A 49 4.19 -23.61 6.36
C VAL A 49 5.69 -23.63 6.05
N ASP A 50 6.06 -23.63 4.77
CA ASP A 50 7.48 -23.53 4.39
C ASP A 50 8.11 -22.26 4.97
N ALA A 51 9.34 -22.36 5.47
CA ALA A 51 10.04 -21.26 6.15
C ALA A 51 10.10 -19.97 5.32
N LYS A 52 10.24 -20.09 3.98
CA LYS A 52 10.22 -18.94 3.05
C LYS A 52 8.91 -18.14 3.04
N PHE A 53 7.82 -18.73 3.53
CA PHE A 53 6.48 -18.14 3.51
C PHE A 53 5.94 -17.81 4.91
N GLU A 54 6.68 -18.11 5.98
CA GLU A 54 6.19 -17.95 7.36
C GLU A 54 5.85 -16.48 7.68
N GLU A 55 6.76 -15.54 7.37
CA GLU A 55 6.53 -14.11 7.58
C GLU A 55 5.38 -13.57 6.73
N GLN A 56 5.31 -13.99 5.46
CA GLN A 56 4.24 -13.60 4.55
C GLN A 56 2.88 -14.14 5.02
N ALA A 57 2.82 -15.40 5.46
CA ALA A 57 1.62 -16.02 6.02
C ALA A 57 1.16 -15.28 7.29
N TYR A 58 2.08 -14.87 8.15
CA TYR A 58 1.76 -14.11 9.36
C TYR A 58 1.11 -12.76 9.05
N ASN A 59 1.43 -12.15 7.90
CA ASN A 59 0.79 -10.92 7.45
C ASN A 59 -0.71 -11.08 7.09
N TYR A 60 -1.21 -12.30 6.96
CA TYR A 60 -2.64 -12.58 6.75
C TYR A 60 -3.43 -12.78 8.05
N VAL A 61 -2.77 -12.80 9.21
CA VAL A 61 -3.45 -12.75 10.51
C VAL A 61 -4.05 -11.37 10.73
N GLN A 62 -5.32 -11.26 11.11
CA GLN A 62 -5.96 -9.96 11.34
C GLN A 62 -5.23 -9.15 12.42
N LYS A 63 -4.99 -7.86 12.17
CA LYS A 63 -4.18 -7.01 13.04
C LYS A 63 -4.72 -6.93 14.48
N ASP A 64 -6.04 -6.93 14.64
CA ASP A 64 -6.70 -6.77 15.94
C ASP A 64 -6.51 -7.98 16.88
N ILE A 65 -6.17 -9.15 16.32
CA ILE A 65 -5.87 -10.36 17.10
C ILE A 65 -4.36 -10.64 17.17
N ARG A 66 -3.51 -9.79 16.57
CA ARG A 66 -2.05 -9.96 16.69
C ARG A 66 -1.62 -9.51 18.08
N PRO A 67 -0.93 -10.37 18.86
CA PRO A 67 -0.42 -9.97 20.15
C PRO A 67 0.62 -8.85 19.98
N SER A 68 0.57 -7.84 20.85
CA SER A 68 1.66 -6.89 21.00
C SER A 68 2.92 -7.63 21.43
N SER A 69 4.10 -7.18 20.97
CA SER A 69 5.39 -7.69 21.47
C SER A 69 5.42 -7.67 23.00
N SER A 70 6.03 -8.69 23.62
CA SER A 70 6.15 -8.82 25.08
C SER A 70 6.83 -7.62 25.75
N PHE A 71 7.65 -6.88 25.00
CA PHE A 71 8.35 -5.67 25.46
C PHE A 71 7.62 -4.37 25.09
N SER A 72 6.44 -4.45 24.47
CA SER A 72 5.68 -3.27 24.06
C SER A 72 5.09 -2.53 25.26
N ILE A 73 5.34 -1.23 25.33
CA ILE A 73 4.71 -0.34 26.31
C ILE A 73 3.27 0.05 25.93
N ASN A 74 2.79 -0.32 24.72
CA ASN A 74 1.52 0.17 24.20
C ASN A 74 0.32 -0.26 25.04
N VAL A 75 0.24 -1.54 25.42
CA VAL A 75 -0.86 -2.06 26.25
C VAL A 75 -0.77 -1.51 27.69
N PRO A 76 0.40 -1.52 28.38
CA PRO A 76 0.54 -0.83 29.66
C PRO A 76 0.13 0.65 29.63
N LEU A 77 0.56 1.38 28.60
CA LEU A 77 0.24 2.79 28.42
C LEU A 77 -1.27 3.00 28.18
N TYR A 78 -1.88 2.15 27.35
CA TYR A 78 -3.33 2.17 27.14
C TYR A 78 -4.08 1.92 28.45
N ASN A 79 -3.66 0.91 29.21
CA ASN A 79 -4.29 0.58 30.50
C ASN A 79 -4.21 1.74 31.50
N LEU A 80 -3.09 2.47 31.54
CA LEU A 80 -2.90 3.61 32.43
C LEU A 80 -3.90 4.75 32.16
N PHE A 81 -4.16 5.07 30.89
CA PHE A 81 -5.01 6.20 30.52
C PHE A 81 -6.48 5.83 30.29
N ASN A 82 -6.77 4.58 29.94
CA ASN A 82 -8.08 4.14 29.47
C ASN A 82 -8.78 3.14 30.40
N THR A 83 -8.36 3.02 31.66
CA THR A 83 -9.08 2.23 32.67
C THR A 83 -9.74 3.12 33.73
N LYS A 84 -10.88 2.68 34.25
CA LYS A 84 -11.60 3.29 35.38
C LYS A 84 -12.43 2.20 36.09
N ASP A 85 -12.45 2.21 37.42
CA ASP A 85 -13.26 1.29 38.24
C ASP A 85 -13.04 -0.20 37.89
N GLY A 86 -11.80 -0.57 37.56
CA GLY A 86 -11.43 -1.94 37.21
C GLY A 86 -11.84 -2.40 35.81
N ARG A 87 -12.33 -1.50 34.94
CA ARG A 87 -12.74 -1.79 33.55
C ARG A 87 -12.16 -0.77 32.57
N TYR A 88 -12.19 -1.07 31.27
CA TYR A 88 -11.87 -0.08 30.24
C TYR A 88 -12.97 0.99 30.12
N LYS A 89 -12.58 2.23 29.89
CA LYS A 89 -13.48 3.35 29.60
C LYS A 89 -14.19 3.10 28.26
N THR A 90 -15.49 3.39 28.20
CA THR A 90 -16.29 3.34 26.96
C THR A 90 -16.42 4.72 26.30
N THR A 91 -16.14 5.80 27.03
CA THR A 91 -16.21 7.20 26.58
C THR A 91 -14.93 7.94 26.92
N ASP A 92 -14.59 8.99 26.14
CA ASP A 92 -13.37 9.80 26.33
C ASP A 92 -12.07 8.97 26.35
N ILE A 93 -11.95 8.05 25.40
CA ILE A 93 -10.76 7.20 25.22
C ILE A 93 -9.60 8.10 24.76
N LYS A 94 -8.51 8.08 25.52
CA LYS A 94 -7.30 8.84 25.21
C LYS A 94 -6.46 8.11 24.16
N PRO A 95 -5.84 8.83 23.22
CA PRO A 95 -5.06 8.26 22.12
C PRO A 95 -3.63 7.85 22.56
N PHE A 96 -3.50 7.24 23.74
CA PHE A 96 -2.22 6.79 24.28
C PHE A 96 -2.17 5.27 24.34
N GLY A 97 -1.20 4.68 23.65
CA GLY A 97 -1.05 3.23 23.54
C GLY A 97 -2.11 2.58 22.66
N THR A 98 -2.13 1.25 22.64
CA THR A 98 -3.11 0.46 21.88
C THR A 98 -3.84 -0.51 22.82
N PRO A 99 -5.14 -0.76 22.62
CA PRO A 99 -5.86 -1.75 23.42
C PRO A 99 -5.22 -3.14 23.27
N PRO A 100 -5.37 -4.02 24.28
CA PRO A 100 -4.94 -5.40 24.13
C PRO A 100 -5.73 -6.11 23.04
N ALA A 101 -5.06 -7.00 22.30
CA ALA A 101 -5.69 -7.84 21.28
C ALA A 101 -6.71 -8.78 21.94
N ILE A 102 -8.00 -8.48 21.82
CA ILE A 102 -9.08 -9.34 22.34
C ILE A 102 -9.32 -10.48 21.36
N LEU A 103 -9.50 -11.68 21.89
CA LEU A 103 -9.85 -12.85 21.09
C LEU A 103 -11.22 -12.63 20.44
N ASP A 104 -11.25 -12.67 19.12
CA ASP A 104 -12.46 -12.72 18.30
C ASP A 104 -12.37 -13.92 17.37
N SER A 105 -13.25 -14.91 17.57
CA SER A 105 -13.30 -16.12 16.75
C SER A 105 -13.58 -15.84 15.28
N THR A 106 -14.31 -14.76 14.97
CA THR A 106 -14.59 -14.34 13.59
C THR A 106 -13.31 -13.89 12.91
N LEU A 107 -12.49 -13.08 13.59
CA LEU A 107 -11.19 -12.63 13.07
C LEU A 107 -10.19 -13.78 12.95
N VAL A 108 -10.25 -14.77 13.86
CA VAL A 108 -9.47 -16.01 13.73
C VAL A 108 -9.89 -16.78 12.48
N GLU A 109 -11.18 -16.95 12.23
CA GLU A 109 -11.69 -17.64 11.04
C GLU A 109 -11.38 -16.89 9.74
N ILE A 110 -11.47 -15.55 9.74
CA ILE A 110 -11.03 -14.72 8.62
C ILE A 110 -9.53 -14.93 8.36
N SER A 111 -8.70 -14.91 9.41
CA SER A 111 -7.26 -15.14 9.31
C SER A 111 -6.94 -16.53 8.74
N ARG A 112 -7.63 -17.57 9.23
CA ARG A 112 -7.51 -18.95 8.74
C ARG A 112 -7.77 -19.03 7.22
N ASN A 113 -8.88 -18.43 6.77
CA ASN A 113 -9.24 -18.35 5.36
C ASN A 113 -8.21 -17.58 4.53
N GLN A 114 -7.71 -16.46 5.06
CA GLN A 114 -6.71 -15.64 4.38
C GLN A 114 -5.37 -16.39 4.22
N ILE A 115 -4.90 -17.08 5.26
CA ILE A 115 -3.69 -17.92 5.20
C ILE A 115 -3.87 -19.04 4.16
N GLN A 116 -5.04 -19.70 4.12
CA GLN A 116 -5.31 -20.72 3.12
C GLN A 116 -5.31 -20.15 1.69
N LYS A 117 -5.94 -18.99 1.47
CA LYS A 117 -5.91 -18.29 0.17
C LYS A 117 -4.50 -17.90 -0.23
N PHE A 118 -3.68 -17.45 0.72
CA PHE A 118 -2.27 -17.16 0.48
C PHE A 118 -1.50 -18.39 0.00
N LEU A 119 -1.67 -19.54 0.67
CA LEU A 119 -1.03 -20.80 0.24
C LEU A 119 -1.51 -21.22 -1.16
N ASN A 120 -2.80 -21.10 -1.46
CA ASN A 120 -3.31 -21.32 -2.82
C ASN A 120 -2.65 -20.36 -3.83
N GLY A 121 -2.45 -19.09 -3.44
CA GLY A 121 -1.72 -18.09 -4.23
C GLY A 121 -0.26 -18.45 -4.48
N LYS A 122 0.37 -19.23 -3.60
CA LYS A 122 1.73 -19.78 -3.76
C LYS A 122 1.77 -21.18 -4.40
N GLY A 123 0.66 -21.62 -5.01
CA GLY A 123 0.61 -22.85 -5.80
C GLY A 123 0.29 -24.12 -5.00
N TYR A 124 -0.08 -23.99 -3.73
CA TYR A 124 -0.58 -25.11 -2.92
C TYR A 124 -2.10 -25.20 -3.05
N PHE A 125 -2.63 -25.58 -4.21
CA PHE A 125 -4.08 -25.51 -4.48
C PHE A 125 -4.94 -26.40 -3.58
N GLN A 126 -4.35 -27.45 -3.01
CA GLN A 126 -5.02 -28.35 -2.05
C GLN A 126 -4.82 -27.93 -0.59
N ALA A 127 -4.27 -26.74 -0.33
CA ALA A 127 -3.97 -26.30 1.02
C ALA A 127 -5.23 -26.24 1.90
N LYS A 128 -5.11 -26.80 3.09
CA LYS A 128 -6.11 -26.69 4.16
C LYS A 128 -5.46 -26.07 5.38
N VAL A 129 -6.14 -25.10 5.99
CA VAL A 129 -5.67 -24.48 7.24
C VAL A 129 -6.74 -24.65 8.29
N THR A 130 -6.37 -25.20 9.44
CA THR A 130 -7.23 -25.27 10.63
C THR A 130 -6.76 -24.26 11.68
N ALA A 131 -7.66 -23.87 12.58
CA ALA A 131 -7.34 -22.98 13.69
C ALA A 131 -7.75 -23.64 15.01
N ASP A 132 -6.82 -23.67 15.97
CA ASP A 132 -7.03 -24.16 17.32
C ASP A 132 -6.86 -23.00 18.30
N ILE A 133 -7.80 -22.86 19.23
CA ILE A 133 -7.77 -21.81 20.26
C ILE A 133 -7.67 -22.48 21.63
N LYS A 134 -6.66 -22.10 22.40
CA LYS A 134 -6.52 -22.50 23.82
C LYS A 134 -6.67 -21.29 24.71
N VAL A 135 -7.60 -21.35 25.65
CA VAL A 135 -7.82 -20.27 26.63
C VAL A 135 -7.53 -20.78 28.03
N LYS A 136 -6.69 -20.04 28.77
CA LYS A 136 -6.40 -20.27 30.19
C LYS A 136 -6.20 -18.93 30.88
N ASP A 137 -6.84 -18.71 32.03
CA ASP A 137 -6.70 -17.47 32.83
C ASP A 137 -6.91 -16.17 32.02
N LYS A 138 -7.94 -16.16 31.15
CA LYS A 138 -8.24 -15.08 30.17
C LYS A 138 -7.10 -14.76 29.19
N LYS A 139 -6.18 -15.70 28.98
CA LYS A 139 -5.11 -15.61 27.97
C LYS A 139 -5.40 -16.64 26.88
N ALA A 140 -5.45 -16.18 25.64
CA ALA A 140 -5.69 -17.01 24.48
C ALA A 140 -4.38 -17.24 23.71
N GLU A 141 -4.16 -18.49 23.30
CA GLU A 141 -3.18 -18.88 22.29
C GLU A 141 -3.94 -19.36 21.06
N VAL A 142 -3.65 -18.77 19.90
CA VAL A 142 -4.24 -19.13 18.62
C VAL A 142 -3.18 -19.83 17.78
N LYS A 143 -3.43 -21.08 17.40
CA LYS A 143 -2.55 -21.86 16.54
C LYS A 143 -3.24 -22.12 15.21
N PHE A 144 -2.67 -21.61 14.13
CA PHE A 144 -3.04 -22.02 12.78
C PHE A 144 -2.16 -23.20 12.37
N LYS A 145 -2.77 -24.26 11.86
CA LYS A 145 -2.03 -25.44 11.35
C LYS A 145 -2.33 -25.57 9.86
N ALA A 146 -1.30 -25.41 9.03
CA ALA A 146 -1.42 -25.60 7.60
C ALA A 146 -1.17 -27.06 7.21
N GLN A 147 -1.87 -27.51 6.19
CA GLN A 147 -1.62 -28.73 5.44
C GLN A 147 -1.52 -28.29 3.98
N PRO A 148 -0.34 -27.86 3.51
CA PRO A 148 -0.20 -27.25 2.18
C PRO A 148 -0.50 -28.24 1.05
N GLY A 149 -0.14 -29.51 1.20
CA GLY A 149 -0.19 -30.48 0.10
C GLY A 149 0.93 -30.24 -0.92
N PRO A 150 0.82 -30.81 -2.14
CA PRO A 150 1.84 -30.63 -3.17
C PRO A 150 1.84 -29.20 -3.74
N ALA A 151 3.02 -28.65 -3.99
CA ALA A 151 3.18 -27.42 -4.75
C ALA A 151 2.95 -27.67 -6.25
N SER A 152 2.28 -26.73 -6.90
CA SER A 152 2.02 -26.74 -8.34
C SER A 152 3.02 -25.86 -9.08
N TYR A 153 3.47 -26.36 -10.23
CA TYR A 153 4.44 -25.72 -11.09
C TYR A 153 3.83 -25.44 -12.46
N ILE A 154 4.22 -24.34 -13.08
CA ILE A 154 3.74 -23.93 -14.39
C ILE A 154 4.27 -24.93 -15.42
N ASN A 155 3.37 -25.68 -16.05
CA ASN A 155 3.71 -26.67 -17.06
C ASN A 155 3.72 -26.08 -18.46
N LYS A 156 2.72 -25.26 -18.80
CA LYS A 156 2.64 -24.57 -20.09
C LYS A 156 2.23 -23.12 -19.93
N LEU A 157 2.86 -22.24 -20.71
CA LEU A 157 2.46 -20.85 -20.87
C LEU A 157 1.85 -20.62 -22.26
N SER A 158 0.66 -20.01 -22.29
CA SER A 158 -0.03 -19.63 -23.52
C SER A 158 -0.62 -18.23 -23.41
N ASP A 159 -0.93 -17.62 -24.54
CA ASP A 159 -1.64 -16.34 -24.61
C ASP A 159 -2.85 -16.41 -25.54
N SER A 160 -3.85 -15.60 -25.23
CA SER A 160 -5.01 -15.28 -26.05
C SER A 160 -5.11 -13.76 -26.13
N ILE A 161 -4.55 -13.21 -27.21
CA ILE A 161 -4.51 -11.77 -27.49
C ILE A 161 -5.10 -11.57 -28.88
N ALA A 162 -6.31 -11.02 -28.94
CA ALA A 162 -7.06 -10.88 -30.19
C ALA A 162 -6.42 -9.85 -31.14
N THR A 163 -5.99 -8.71 -30.61
CA THR A 163 -5.46 -7.60 -31.40
C THR A 163 -3.99 -7.84 -31.75
N ALA A 164 -3.67 -8.02 -33.04
CA ALA A 164 -2.33 -8.34 -33.51
C ALA A 164 -1.24 -7.35 -33.04
N TYR A 165 -1.52 -6.03 -33.11
CA TYR A 165 -0.57 -5.01 -32.66
C TYR A 165 -0.29 -5.08 -31.14
N ILE A 166 -1.30 -5.37 -30.31
CA ILE A 166 -1.15 -5.58 -28.87
C ILE A 166 -0.28 -6.81 -28.62
N LYS A 167 -0.53 -7.89 -29.36
CA LYS A 167 0.26 -9.12 -29.28
C LYS A 167 1.73 -8.87 -29.62
N THR A 168 2.01 -8.13 -30.70
CA THR A 168 3.38 -7.74 -31.07
C THR A 168 4.05 -6.92 -29.96
N VAL A 169 3.41 -5.86 -29.47
CA VAL A 169 3.96 -5.01 -28.39
C VAL A 169 4.27 -5.85 -27.15
N TYR A 170 3.34 -6.73 -26.75
CA TYR A 170 3.56 -7.63 -25.63
C TYR A 170 4.78 -8.53 -25.83
N HIS A 171 4.85 -9.31 -26.92
CA HIS A 171 5.94 -10.26 -27.13
C HIS A 171 7.31 -9.61 -27.29
N THR A 172 7.37 -8.42 -27.91
CA THR A 172 8.62 -7.67 -28.05
C THR A 172 9.14 -7.20 -26.70
N GLN A 173 8.26 -6.76 -25.80
CA GLN A 173 8.67 -6.17 -24.52
C GLN A 173 8.77 -7.20 -23.39
N LYS A 174 8.03 -8.31 -23.47
CA LYS A 174 7.95 -9.37 -22.45
C LYS A 174 9.33 -9.79 -21.90
N PRO A 175 10.37 -10.06 -22.71
CA PRO A 175 11.68 -10.49 -22.18
C PRO A 175 12.35 -9.49 -21.23
N SER A 176 12.00 -8.21 -21.30
CA SER A 176 12.60 -7.17 -20.45
C SER A 176 12.06 -7.13 -19.01
N PHE A 177 10.91 -7.76 -18.76
CA PHE A 177 10.24 -7.67 -17.46
C PHE A 177 9.65 -8.98 -16.95
N THR A 178 9.34 -9.97 -17.79
CA THR A 178 8.61 -11.17 -17.34
C THR A 178 9.39 -11.94 -16.29
N HIS A 179 8.69 -12.33 -15.22
CA HIS A 179 9.18 -13.34 -14.28
C HIS A 179 8.59 -14.72 -14.56
N LEU A 180 7.62 -14.80 -15.48
CA LEU A 180 6.91 -16.03 -15.81
C LEU A 180 7.72 -16.88 -16.79
N HIS A 181 7.96 -18.14 -16.41
CA HIS A 181 8.55 -19.16 -17.26
C HIS A 181 8.01 -20.54 -16.90
N GLU A 182 8.10 -21.49 -17.83
CA GLU A 182 7.73 -22.88 -17.56
C GLU A 182 8.68 -23.48 -16.51
N GLY A 183 8.14 -24.35 -15.66
CA GLY A 183 8.85 -25.00 -14.56
C GLY A 183 8.90 -24.22 -13.24
N MET A 184 8.55 -22.93 -13.19
CA MET A 184 8.51 -22.21 -11.91
C MET A 184 7.30 -22.62 -11.06
N GLN A 185 7.40 -22.50 -9.74
CA GLN A 185 6.26 -22.66 -8.83
C GLN A 185 5.22 -21.59 -9.13
N TYR A 186 3.93 -21.96 -9.17
CA TYR A 186 2.85 -21.01 -9.36
C TYR A 186 2.87 -19.95 -8.25
N ASP A 187 2.77 -18.68 -8.66
CA ASP A 187 2.75 -17.55 -7.75
C ASP A 187 1.82 -16.45 -8.28
N SER A 188 0.74 -16.17 -7.56
CA SER A 188 -0.23 -15.12 -7.90
C SER A 188 0.38 -13.73 -7.90
N ASP A 189 1.45 -13.50 -7.12
CA ASP A 189 2.13 -12.21 -7.09
C ASP A 189 2.89 -11.98 -8.39
N SER A 190 3.49 -13.03 -8.96
CA SER A 190 4.15 -12.99 -10.27
C SER A 190 3.16 -12.68 -11.40
N LEU A 191 1.93 -13.23 -11.35
CA LEU A 191 0.86 -12.89 -12.30
C LEU A 191 0.39 -11.43 -12.14
N SER A 192 0.30 -10.95 -10.90
CA SER A 192 -0.08 -9.57 -10.62
C SER A 192 0.97 -8.59 -11.12
N TYR A 193 2.25 -8.91 -10.92
CA TYR A 193 3.37 -8.16 -11.47
C TYR A 193 3.35 -8.14 -13.01
N GLU A 194 3.20 -9.29 -13.67
CA GLU A 194 3.09 -9.37 -15.14
C GLU A 194 1.98 -8.45 -15.66
N ARG A 195 0.80 -8.45 -15.02
CA ARG A 195 -0.33 -7.56 -15.36
C ARG A 195 0.00 -6.08 -15.20
N GLU A 196 0.72 -5.69 -14.16
CA GLU A 196 1.17 -4.31 -13.99
C GLU A 196 2.17 -3.90 -15.07
N GLN A 197 3.11 -4.78 -15.41
CA GLN A 197 4.10 -4.52 -16.45
C GLN A 197 3.45 -4.42 -17.83
N ILE A 198 2.50 -5.31 -18.17
CA ILE A 198 1.73 -5.22 -19.41
C ILE A 198 0.98 -3.89 -19.48
N ASN A 199 0.27 -3.49 -18.42
CA ASN A 199 -0.42 -2.20 -18.39
C ASN A 199 0.55 -1.02 -18.61
N ARG A 200 1.69 -1.01 -17.93
CA ARG A 200 2.73 -0.01 -18.11
C ARG A 200 3.22 0.04 -19.56
N VAL A 201 3.63 -1.10 -20.12
CA VAL A 201 4.12 -1.22 -21.50
C VAL A 201 3.08 -0.74 -22.51
N MET A 202 1.81 -1.09 -22.34
CA MET A 202 0.76 -0.61 -23.25
C MET A 202 0.61 0.92 -23.18
N LYS A 203 0.66 1.50 -21.98
CA LYS A 203 0.62 2.96 -21.83
C LYS A 203 1.88 3.67 -22.35
N GLU A 204 3.05 3.04 -22.28
CA GLU A 204 4.28 3.53 -22.90
C GLU A 204 4.22 3.49 -24.45
N ASN A 205 3.32 2.68 -25.02
CA ASN A 205 3.16 2.50 -26.46
C ASN A 205 1.87 3.16 -27.00
N GLY A 206 1.36 4.22 -26.36
CA GLY A 206 0.25 5.01 -26.88
C GLY A 206 -1.15 4.56 -26.48
N TYR A 207 -1.31 3.44 -25.78
CA TYR A 207 -2.63 2.92 -25.41
C TYR A 207 -3.14 3.58 -24.12
N PHE A 208 -3.51 4.86 -24.22
CA PHE A 208 -3.92 5.70 -23.09
C PHE A 208 -5.03 5.08 -22.22
N TYR A 209 -6.05 4.50 -22.86
CA TYR A 209 -7.20 3.86 -22.19
C TYR A 209 -6.97 2.38 -21.87
N PHE A 210 -5.75 1.86 -21.98
CA PHE A 210 -5.46 0.52 -21.52
C PHE A 210 -5.57 0.46 -20.00
N LEU A 211 -6.35 -0.49 -19.50
CA LEU A 211 -6.63 -0.68 -18.08
C LEU A 211 -6.19 -2.07 -17.64
N ARG A 212 -5.73 -2.18 -16.38
CA ARG A 212 -5.32 -3.43 -15.73
C ARG A 212 -6.34 -4.57 -15.87
N PRO A 213 -7.67 -4.35 -15.75
CA PRO A 213 -8.66 -5.43 -15.87
C PRO A 213 -8.74 -6.09 -17.24
N TYR A 214 -8.16 -5.50 -18.29
CA TYR A 214 -8.09 -6.16 -19.60
C TYR A 214 -7.10 -7.32 -19.62
N VAL A 215 -6.19 -7.39 -18.65
CA VAL A 215 -5.19 -8.45 -18.50
C VAL A 215 -5.64 -9.43 -17.44
N ASN A 216 -5.95 -10.66 -17.86
CA ASN A 216 -6.41 -11.73 -16.98
C ASN A 216 -5.60 -13.01 -17.21
N PHE A 217 -5.59 -13.91 -16.24
CA PHE A 217 -4.94 -15.21 -16.36
C PHE A 217 -5.94 -16.31 -16.06
N ASP A 218 -6.09 -17.26 -16.98
CA ASP A 218 -6.76 -18.51 -16.67
C ASP A 218 -5.73 -19.46 -16.05
N VAL A 219 -6.07 -19.99 -14.88
CA VAL A 219 -5.30 -21.00 -14.17
C VAL A 219 -5.98 -22.33 -14.44
N ILE A 220 -5.40 -23.14 -15.31
CA ILE A 220 -5.98 -24.38 -15.80
C ILE A 220 -5.33 -25.54 -15.05
N GLU A 221 -6.05 -26.11 -14.09
CA GLU A 221 -5.62 -27.32 -13.39
C GLU A 221 -5.50 -28.50 -14.36
N THR A 222 -4.43 -29.29 -14.20
CA THR A 222 -4.19 -30.48 -15.02
C THR A 222 -4.51 -31.75 -14.22
N ALA A 223 -4.49 -32.92 -14.88
CA ALA A 223 -4.65 -34.19 -14.18
C ALA A 223 -3.55 -34.47 -13.14
N ASP A 224 -2.37 -33.89 -13.33
CA ASP A 224 -1.30 -33.89 -12.33
C ASP A 224 -1.43 -32.66 -11.44
N VAL A 225 -1.75 -32.88 -10.16
CA VAL A 225 -1.92 -31.81 -9.16
C VAL A 225 -0.65 -30.99 -8.91
N LYS A 226 0.52 -31.44 -9.39
CA LYS A 226 1.77 -30.67 -9.34
C LYS A 226 1.96 -29.77 -10.55
N LYS A 227 1.03 -29.77 -11.50
CA LYS A 227 1.15 -29.06 -12.77
C LYS A 227 -0.07 -28.21 -13.05
N VAL A 228 0.20 -26.98 -13.50
CA VAL A 228 -0.83 -26.03 -13.90
C VAL A 228 -0.45 -25.39 -15.22
N ASP A 229 -1.42 -25.26 -16.12
CA ASP A 229 -1.24 -24.51 -17.36
C ASP A 229 -1.78 -23.10 -17.15
N LEU A 230 -1.06 -22.10 -17.66
CA LEU A 230 -1.47 -20.70 -17.58
C LEU A 230 -1.78 -20.16 -18.96
N ARG A 231 -2.90 -19.44 -19.06
CA ARG A 231 -3.27 -18.67 -20.25
C ARG A 231 -3.43 -17.21 -19.93
N LEU A 232 -2.55 -16.37 -20.48
CA LEU A 232 -2.69 -14.93 -20.44
C LEU A 232 -3.79 -14.50 -21.42
N ASN A 233 -4.79 -13.77 -20.95
CA ASN A 233 -5.84 -13.20 -21.77
C ASN A 233 -5.71 -11.67 -21.77
N ILE A 234 -5.54 -11.07 -22.95
CA ILE A 234 -5.65 -9.61 -23.12
C ILE A 234 -6.92 -9.33 -23.92
N THR A 235 -7.92 -8.81 -23.22
CA THR A 235 -9.26 -8.54 -23.75
C THR A 235 -9.35 -7.14 -24.35
N ASN A 236 -10.23 -6.97 -25.34
CA ASN A 236 -10.53 -5.67 -25.93
C ASN A 236 -11.61 -4.95 -25.11
N PRO A 237 -11.61 -3.60 -25.08
CA PRO A 237 -12.69 -2.83 -24.48
C PRO A 237 -14.03 -3.06 -25.22
N PRO A 238 -15.17 -2.77 -24.58
CA PRO A 238 -16.48 -2.86 -25.23
C PRO A 238 -16.62 -2.00 -26.50
N THR A 239 -15.80 -0.97 -26.63
CA THR A 239 -15.77 -0.04 -27.76
C THR A 239 -15.01 -0.56 -28.99
N GLY A 240 -14.50 -1.80 -28.96
CA GLY A 240 -13.73 -2.41 -30.04
C GLY A 240 -12.24 -2.53 -29.71
N ASP A 241 -11.37 -2.51 -30.71
CA ASP A 241 -9.94 -2.73 -30.50
C ASP A 241 -9.26 -1.59 -29.75
N HIS A 242 -8.20 -1.93 -29.00
CA HIS A 242 -7.33 -0.95 -28.35
C HIS A 242 -6.76 0.03 -29.36
N GLN A 243 -6.91 1.34 -29.09
CA GLN A 243 -6.44 2.40 -29.97
C GLN A 243 -5.26 3.14 -29.37
N GLN A 244 -4.30 3.50 -30.21
CA GLN A 244 -3.24 4.43 -29.87
C GLN A 244 -3.75 5.88 -29.90
N TYR A 245 -3.24 6.69 -28.98
CA TYR A 245 -3.58 8.10 -28.83
C TYR A 245 -2.33 8.97 -28.95
N TYR A 246 -2.53 10.17 -29.48
CA TYR A 246 -1.49 11.18 -29.68
C TYR A 246 -1.77 12.40 -28.81
N ILE A 247 -0.71 13.07 -28.38
CA ILE A 247 -0.80 14.29 -27.59
C ILE A 247 -1.30 15.44 -28.47
N GLY A 248 -2.35 16.10 -28.00
CA GLY A 248 -2.91 17.32 -28.57
C GLY A 248 -2.22 18.57 -28.04
N ASN A 249 -3.00 19.62 -27.79
CA ASN A 249 -2.46 20.84 -27.19
C ASN A 249 -2.42 20.66 -25.66
N THR A 250 -1.29 21.02 -25.05
CA THR A 250 -1.15 21.02 -23.59
C THR A 250 -1.66 22.32 -23.01
N HIS A 251 -2.58 22.24 -22.05
CA HIS A 251 -3.08 23.39 -21.30
C HIS A 251 -2.41 23.43 -19.93
N MET A 252 -1.53 24.39 -19.70
CA MET A 252 -0.88 24.58 -18.41
C MET A 252 -1.54 25.76 -17.68
N LEU A 253 -2.16 25.48 -16.53
CA LEU A 253 -2.85 26.47 -15.71
C LEU A 253 -2.20 26.56 -14.34
N ILE A 254 -1.95 27.78 -13.88
CA ILE A 254 -1.51 28.07 -12.51
C ILE A 254 -2.66 28.73 -11.77
N ALA A 255 -3.02 28.16 -10.61
CA ALA A 255 -4.05 28.68 -9.73
C ALA A 255 -3.71 30.09 -9.21
N PRO A 256 -4.71 30.93 -8.85
CA PRO A 256 -4.48 32.29 -8.36
C PRO A 256 -3.69 32.34 -7.04
N GLY A 257 -3.71 31.25 -6.27
CA GLY A 257 -3.02 31.16 -4.98
C GLY A 257 -2.97 29.72 -4.43
N PRO A 258 -2.52 29.55 -3.19
CA PRO A 258 -2.30 28.24 -2.56
C PRO A 258 -3.59 27.49 -2.24
N ASP A 259 -4.73 28.16 -2.29
CA ASP A 259 -6.07 27.58 -2.06
C ASP A 259 -6.59 26.82 -3.29
N GLY A 260 -5.87 26.86 -4.42
CA GLY A 260 -6.19 26.10 -5.61
C GLY A 260 -7.07 26.85 -6.62
N PHE A 261 -7.72 26.10 -7.50
CA PHE A 261 -8.55 26.64 -8.58
C PHE A 261 -9.98 26.93 -8.10
N PRO A 262 -10.54 28.13 -8.35
CA PRO A 262 -11.97 28.38 -8.16
C PRO A 262 -12.82 27.47 -9.07
N ASP A 263 -14.04 27.09 -8.63
CA ASP A 263 -14.95 26.20 -9.39
C ASP A 263 -15.29 26.71 -10.80
N SER A 264 -15.21 28.03 -11.01
CA SER A 264 -15.53 28.71 -12.27
C SER A 264 -14.39 28.69 -13.31
N THR A 265 -13.23 28.14 -12.97
CA THR A 265 -11.98 28.32 -13.74
C THR A 265 -11.91 27.52 -15.04
N ARG A 266 -12.83 26.55 -15.26
CA ARG A 266 -12.88 25.76 -16.51
C ARG A 266 -13.13 26.60 -17.78
N LYS A 267 -13.55 27.86 -17.65
CA LYS A 267 -13.77 28.79 -18.78
C LYS A 267 -12.54 29.62 -19.17
N LEU A 268 -11.44 29.52 -18.43
CA LEU A 268 -10.23 30.32 -18.67
C LEU A 268 -9.16 29.51 -19.42
N LEU A 269 -9.48 29.09 -20.64
CA LEU A 269 -8.48 28.56 -21.56
C LEU A 269 -8.03 29.73 -22.46
N SER A 270 -6.83 30.24 -22.20
CA SER A 270 -6.19 31.24 -23.06
C SER A 270 -6.14 30.75 -24.53
N LYS A 271 -6.26 31.68 -25.47
CA LYS A 271 -6.16 31.40 -26.93
C LYS A 271 -4.71 31.41 -27.44
N ASP A 272 -3.74 31.66 -26.56
CA ASP A 272 -2.37 31.87 -27.00
C ASP A 272 -1.62 30.54 -27.15
N THR A 273 -1.32 30.14 -28.39
CA THR A 273 -0.58 28.92 -28.72
C THR A 273 0.81 29.29 -29.20
N LEU A 274 1.83 29.02 -28.36
CA LEU A 274 3.23 28.99 -28.77
C LEU A 274 3.73 27.55 -28.55
N ASN A 275 4.09 26.86 -29.64
CA ASN A 275 4.62 25.49 -29.64
C ASN A 275 3.67 24.44 -29.02
N GLY A 276 2.36 24.53 -29.28
CA GLY A 276 1.39 23.54 -28.79
C GLY A 276 1.04 23.62 -27.30
N ILE A 277 1.60 24.59 -26.56
CA ILE A 277 1.36 24.80 -25.13
C ILE A 277 0.59 26.10 -24.92
N ILE A 278 -0.57 25.99 -24.29
CA ILE A 278 -1.42 27.08 -23.83
C ILE A 278 -1.11 27.33 -22.36
N TYR A 279 -0.40 28.42 -22.06
CA TYR A 279 0.00 28.78 -20.70
C TYR A 279 -0.91 29.87 -20.12
N THR A 280 -1.50 29.61 -18.95
CA THR A 280 -2.39 30.55 -18.25
C THR A 280 -1.98 30.64 -16.77
N ASP A 281 -1.42 31.76 -16.36
CA ASP A 281 -1.10 32.03 -14.95
C ASP A 281 -2.12 33.00 -14.33
N LEU A 282 -2.98 32.50 -13.46
CA LEU A 282 -3.99 33.31 -12.76
C LEU A 282 -3.40 34.07 -11.56
N SER A 283 -2.25 33.63 -11.04
CA SER A 283 -1.55 34.35 -9.97
C SER A 283 -0.79 35.57 -10.49
N LYS A 284 -0.43 35.56 -11.78
CA LYS A 284 0.45 36.53 -12.45
C LYS A 284 1.85 36.66 -11.81
N ARG A 285 2.31 35.62 -11.10
CA ARG A 285 3.59 35.61 -10.38
C ARG A 285 4.68 34.82 -11.10
N TYR A 286 4.31 34.02 -12.09
CA TYR A 286 5.22 33.04 -12.68
C TYR A 286 5.55 33.37 -14.13
N ARG A 287 6.85 33.38 -14.43
CA ARG A 287 7.33 33.48 -15.81
C ARG A 287 7.08 32.16 -16.54
N ARG A 288 6.58 32.24 -17.78
CA ARG A 288 6.25 31.09 -18.63
C ARG A 288 7.44 30.14 -18.84
N ASN A 289 8.53 30.63 -19.43
CA ASN A 289 9.63 29.81 -19.94
C ASN A 289 10.30 28.90 -18.88
N PRO A 290 10.53 29.36 -17.63
CA PRO A 290 11.04 28.50 -16.57
C PRO A 290 10.16 27.29 -16.25
N ILE A 291 8.86 27.34 -16.53
CA ILE A 291 7.90 26.28 -16.16
C ILE A 291 7.61 25.39 -17.36
N VAL A 292 7.23 25.98 -18.50
CA VAL A 292 6.80 25.20 -19.69
C VAL A 292 7.90 24.32 -20.28
N ARG A 293 9.19 24.59 -19.99
CA ARG A 293 10.30 23.72 -20.41
C ARG A 293 10.27 22.33 -19.78
N TYR A 294 9.54 22.17 -18.67
CA TYR A 294 9.36 20.90 -17.99
C TYR A 294 8.10 20.14 -18.44
N ASP A 295 7.39 20.65 -19.44
CA ASP A 295 6.35 19.90 -20.13
C ASP A 295 6.99 19.00 -21.20
N PHE A 296 6.99 17.68 -20.96
CA PHE A 296 7.49 16.67 -21.89
C PHE A 296 6.37 16.06 -22.74
N LEU A 297 5.12 16.48 -22.57
CA LEU A 297 4.00 16.05 -23.39
C LEU A 297 3.95 16.92 -24.65
N LYS A 298 4.63 16.49 -25.72
CA LYS A 298 4.72 17.30 -26.95
C LYS A 298 3.59 17.00 -27.92
N GLN A 299 2.99 18.06 -28.46
CA GLN A 299 1.95 17.97 -29.47
C GLN A 299 2.39 17.11 -30.66
N GLY A 300 1.55 16.15 -31.05
CA GLY A 300 1.78 15.25 -32.19
C GLY A 300 2.54 13.97 -31.84
N GLU A 301 3.19 13.90 -30.68
CA GLU A 301 3.84 12.67 -30.23
C GLU A 301 2.81 11.62 -29.80
N LEU A 302 3.21 10.35 -29.90
CA LEU A 302 2.46 9.23 -29.35
C LEU A 302 2.39 9.38 -27.83
N TYR A 303 1.24 9.07 -27.22
CA TYR A 303 1.13 9.06 -25.76
C TYR A 303 2.15 8.10 -25.14
N ASP A 304 2.89 8.60 -24.16
CA ASP A 304 3.80 7.81 -23.35
C ASP A 304 3.67 8.26 -21.90
N ILE A 305 3.25 7.35 -21.03
CA ILE A 305 3.12 7.60 -19.60
C ILE A 305 4.44 8.04 -18.93
N ARG A 306 5.60 7.69 -19.50
CA ARG A 306 6.90 8.14 -18.99
C ARG A 306 7.07 9.64 -19.12
N ASN A 307 6.57 10.24 -20.20
CA ASN A 307 6.63 11.69 -20.42
C ASN A 307 5.67 12.42 -19.47
N GLU A 308 4.52 11.82 -19.14
CA GLU A 308 3.60 12.33 -18.13
C GLU A 308 4.24 12.35 -16.74
N ASN A 309 4.81 11.22 -16.32
CA ASN A 309 5.51 11.11 -15.04
C ASN A 309 6.69 12.09 -14.96
N LEU A 310 7.51 12.15 -16.01
CA LEU A 310 8.64 13.10 -16.08
C LEU A 310 8.17 14.55 -15.99
N THR A 311 7.05 14.90 -16.64
CA THR A 311 6.45 16.23 -16.54
C THR A 311 5.99 16.54 -15.12
N TYR A 312 5.29 15.60 -14.49
CA TYR A 312 4.84 15.72 -13.10
C TYR A 312 6.03 15.92 -12.15
N ASP A 313 7.02 15.03 -12.21
CA ASP A 313 8.18 15.01 -11.31
C ASP A 313 8.98 16.31 -11.44
N ARG A 314 9.29 16.74 -12.67
CA ARG A 314 10.07 17.97 -12.90
C ARG A 314 9.34 19.23 -12.46
N LEU A 315 8.02 19.30 -12.61
CA LEU A 315 7.23 20.44 -12.13
C LEU A 315 7.11 20.44 -10.60
N TYR A 316 7.01 19.25 -9.99
CA TYR A 316 6.97 19.11 -8.54
C TYR A 316 8.32 19.45 -7.89
N GLU A 317 9.43 18.99 -8.49
CA GLU A 317 10.81 19.27 -8.07
C GLU A 317 11.17 20.76 -8.04
N LEU A 318 10.41 21.63 -8.73
CA LEU A 318 10.60 23.08 -8.65
C LEU A 318 10.35 23.63 -7.24
N ASN A 319 9.63 22.91 -6.37
CA ASN A 319 9.29 23.32 -5.01
C ASN A 319 8.58 24.70 -4.92
N VAL A 320 7.99 25.15 -6.03
CA VAL A 320 7.16 26.37 -6.10
C VAL A 320 5.67 26.06 -6.18
N PHE A 321 5.32 24.79 -6.39
CA PHE A 321 3.96 24.29 -6.47
C PHE A 321 3.74 23.24 -5.37
N LYS A 322 2.67 23.41 -4.58
CA LYS A 322 2.25 22.43 -3.57
C LYS A 322 1.60 21.20 -4.22
N ASN A 323 0.95 21.40 -5.36
CA ASN A 323 0.23 20.35 -6.06
C ASN A 323 0.41 20.51 -7.57
N VAL A 324 0.73 19.40 -8.23
CA VAL A 324 0.80 19.25 -9.68
C VAL A 324 -0.22 18.18 -10.04
N ARG A 325 -1.09 18.43 -11.01
CA ARG A 325 -2.03 17.42 -11.49
C ARG A 325 -2.06 17.45 -13.01
N VAL A 326 -1.97 16.29 -13.64
CA VAL A 326 -2.15 16.14 -15.09
C VAL A 326 -3.51 15.48 -15.30
N GLU A 327 -4.41 16.17 -15.99
CA GLU A 327 -5.69 15.65 -16.44
C GLU A 327 -5.69 15.60 -17.97
N TYR A 328 -6.62 14.85 -18.58
CA TYR A 328 -6.75 14.79 -20.03
C TYR A 328 -8.20 15.00 -20.42
N PHE A 329 -8.40 15.69 -21.54
CA PHE A 329 -9.72 15.79 -22.15
C PHE A 329 -9.64 15.57 -23.66
N ARG A 330 -10.78 15.15 -24.21
CA ARG A 330 -10.97 14.97 -25.64
C ARG A 330 -11.89 16.06 -26.14
N ARG A 331 -11.49 16.70 -27.24
CA ARG A 331 -12.33 17.69 -27.94
C ARG A 331 -13.39 17.01 -28.80
N ASP A 332 -13.08 15.83 -29.31
CA ASP A 332 -13.92 15.02 -30.18
C ASP A 332 -13.74 13.54 -29.82
N SER A 333 -14.85 12.82 -29.67
CA SER A 333 -14.90 11.39 -29.37
C SER A 333 -14.38 10.50 -30.52
N THR A 334 -14.24 11.05 -31.71
CA THR A 334 -13.70 10.33 -32.89
C THR A 334 -12.20 10.54 -33.05
N SER A 335 -11.69 11.67 -32.54
CA SER A 335 -10.28 12.00 -32.63
C SER A 335 -9.43 11.11 -31.71
N LYS A 336 -8.33 10.56 -32.24
CA LYS A 336 -7.29 9.85 -31.49
C LYS A 336 -6.32 10.81 -30.78
N LYS A 337 -6.78 12.02 -30.47
CA LYS A 337 -6.00 13.05 -29.77
C LYS A 337 -6.52 13.25 -28.35
N ILE A 338 -5.61 13.22 -27.39
CA ILE A 338 -5.86 13.58 -25.99
C ILE A 338 -5.14 14.89 -25.68
N ASN A 339 -5.83 15.84 -25.05
CA ASN A 339 -5.26 17.15 -24.73
C ASN A 339 -4.94 17.17 -23.23
N PRO A 340 -3.66 17.26 -22.85
CA PRO A 340 -3.28 17.36 -21.44
C PRO A 340 -3.73 18.69 -20.83
N ILE A 341 -4.10 18.65 -19.56
CA ILE A 341 -4.34 19.81 -18.69
C ILE A 341 -3.43 19.65 -17.47
N ILE A 342 -2.38 20.45 -17.40
CA ILE A 342 -1.46 20.52 -16.28
C ILE A 342 -1.97 21.62 -15.34
N LEU A 343 -2.48 21.20 -14.18
CA LEU A 343 -3.01 22.05 -13.13
C LEU A 343 -1.95 22.22 -12.02
N LEU A 344 -1.48 23.44 -11.84
CA LEU A 344 -0.44 23.81 -10.90
C LEU A 344 -1.02 24.67 -9.77
N THR A 345 -0.85 24.23 -8.52
CA THR A 345 -1.24 25.01 -7.34
C THR A 345 0.00 25.60 -6.65
N PRO A 346 0.16 26.93 -6.63
CA PRO A 346 1.26 27.60 -5.94
C PRO A 346 1.47 27.15 -4.49
N GLN A 347 2.72 27.08 -4.07
CA GLN A 347 3.06 26.94 -2.66
C GLN A 347 2.94 28.30 -1.93
N LYS A 348 2.68 28.28 -0.61
CA LYS A 348 2.76 29.48 0.21
C LYS A 348 4.21 29.97 0.27
N VAL A 349 4.43 31.27 0.01
CA VAL A 349 5.77 31.90 0.03
C VAL A 349 6.43 31.79 1.41
N MET A 350 5.63 31.91 2.47
CA MET A 350 6.06 31.65 3.84
C MET A 350 5.11 30.64 4.47
N SER A 351 5.67 29.55 4.99
CA SER A 351 4.94 28.58 5.79
C SER A 351 5.80 28.17 6.97
N ASN A 352 5.28 28.35 8.18
CA ASN A 352 5.88 27.73 9.36
C ASN A 352 5.47 26.24 9.32
N ARG A 353 6.43 25.35 9.07
CA ARG A 353 6.22 23.90 9.14
C ARG A 353 6.97 23.39 10.36
N VAL A 354 6.23 22.94 11.36
CA VAL A 354 6.80 22.19 12.50
C VAL A 354 6.64 20.73 12.14
N GLU A 355 7.75 20.09 11.75
CA GLU A 355 7.79 18.66 11.49
C GLU A 355 8.27 17.97 12.76
N GLY A 356 7.40 17.19 13.38
CA GLY A 356 7.73 16.28 14.46
C GLY A 356 7.33 14.88 14.03
N GLU A 357 8.30 14.06 13.69
CA GLU A 357 8.05 12.65 13.41
C GLU A 357 8.13 11.88 14.73
N VAL A 358 6.98 11.41 15.21
CA VAL A 358 6.93 10.43 16.30
C VAL A 358 6.40 9.14 15.68
N PRO A 359 7.29 8.22 15.27
CA PRO A 359 6.86 6.98 14.64
C PRO A 359 6.21 6.08 15.69
N PHE A 360 4.87 6.12 15.77
CA PHE A 360 4.10 5.09 16.45
C PHE A 360 3.79 3.96 15.47
N ASN A 361 4.83 3.32 14.95
CA ASN A 361 4.64 2.07 14.23
C ASN A 361 4.27 1.01 15.27
N GLY A 362 3.04 0.52 15.23
CA GLY A 362 2.55 -0.67 15.94
C GLY A 362 3.23 -1.97 15.48
N GLY A 363 4.51 -1.91 15.12
CA GLY A 363 5.34 -2.98 14.62
C GLY A 363 6.81 -2.56 14.72
N THR A 364 7.47 -3.06 15.77
CA THR A 364 8.93 -3.14 15.94
C THR A 364 9.69 -1.83 16.18
N VAL A 365 10.21 -1.70 17.40
CA VAL A 365 11.21 -0.70 17.79
C VAL A 365 12.58 -1.38 17.71
N GLY A 366 13.44 -0.88 16.84
CA GLY A 366 14.89 -1.10 16.89
C GLY A 366 15.56 0.28 16.95
N PHE A 367 16.53 0.45 17.83
CA PHE A 367 17.39 1.63 17.86
C PHE A 367 18.51 1.44 16.83
N THR A 368 18.78 2.46 16.02
CA THR A 368 20.09 2.64 15.37
C THR A 368 21.04 3.34 16.32
#